data_AF-A0A3B1J4V4-F1
#
_entry.id   AF-A0A3B1J4V4-F1
#
_cell.length_a   1.000
_cell.length_b   1.000
_cell.length_c   1.000
_cell.angle_alpha   90.00
_cell.angle_beta   90.00
_cell.angle_gamma   90.00
#
_symmetry.space_group_name_H-M   'P 1'
#
loop_
_entity.id
_entity.type
_entity.pdbx_description
1 polymer ?
#
loop_
_entity_poly.entity_id
_entity_poly.type
_entity_poly.pdbx_seq_one_letter_code
_entity_poly.pdbx_strand_id
1 'polypeptide(L)'
;LNFSIITAGAPVYFYEFQHPPSMFQVKRPSFVGTDHGDEVYYVFGLCFCFDTFTEKENELCGTVMEYWGNFARTGSPNGPGLTPWPEHGADAEYLAIGLQQKPGKNLKEKHYTFMTETLPRLIREKKDGKSSVIKYLA
;
A
#
# COMPACT_ATOMS: atom_id res chain seq x y z
N LEU A 1 -6.74 5.54 -10.30
CA LEU A 1 -6.39 6.56 -9.27
C LEU A 1 -5.85 7.78 -10.00
N ASN A 2 -6.51 8.93 -9.97
CA ASN A 2 -6.00 10.13 -10.66
C ASN A 2 -4.94 10.81 -9.77
N PHE A 3 -3.74 10.24 -9.75
CA PHE A 3 -2.58 10.90 -9.17
C PHE A 3 -2.09 11.96 -10.14
N SER A 4 -2.21 13.23 -9.76
CA SER A 4 -1.60 14.37 -10.48
C SER A 4 -0.09 14.20 -10.73
N ILE A 5 0.56 13.29 -10.01
CA ILE A 5 1.98 12.94 -10.17
C ILE A 5 2.21 12.01 -11.38
N ILE A 6 1.31 11.06 -11.67
CA ILE A 6 1.42 10.24 -12.89
C ILE A 6 1.29 11.15 -14.12
N THR A 7 0.38 12.12 -14.07
CA THR A 7 0.19 13.08 -15.17
C THR A 7 1.38 14.03 -15.35
N ALA A 8 2.29 14.13 -14.38
CA ALA A 8 3.53 14.89 -14.48
C ALA A 8 4.68 14.11 -15.14
N GLY A 9 4.48 12.82 -15.49
CA GLY A 9 5.45 11.99 -16.20
C GLY A 9 6.60 11.46 -15.32
N ALA A 10 6.48 11.55 -14.00
CA ALA A 10 7.46 10.97 -13.07
C ALA A 10 7.15 9.49 -12.81
N PRO A 11 8.17 8.60 -12.73
CA PRO A 11 7.96 7.22 -12.32
C PRO A 11 7.39 7.14 -10.91
N VAL A 12 6.32 6.37 -10.73
CA VAL A 12 5.67 6.17 -9.43
C VAL A 12 5.71 4.69 -9.08
N TYR A 13 6.00 4.36 -7.83
CA TYR A 13 5.92 2.99 -7.32
C TYR A 13 5.02 2.98 -6.09
N PHE A 14 3.96 2.18 -6.13
CA PHE A 14 2.95 2.12 -5.08
C PHE A 14 2.96 0.76 -4.38
N TYR A 15 2.78 0.72 -3.07
CA TYR A 15 2.71 -0.53 -2.30
C TYR A 15 1.63 -0.53 -1.22
N GLU A 16 1.22 -1.74 -0.84
CA GLU A 16 0.49 -2.01 0.41
C GLU A 16 1.35 -2.95 1.25
N PHE A 17 1.72 -2.53 2.46
CA PHE A 17 2.42 -3.41 3.40
C PHE A 17 1.39 -4.31 4.12
N GLN A 18 1.65 -5.61 4.18
CA GLN A 18 0.66 -6.62 4.56
C GLN A 18 1.18 -7.64 5.58
N HIS A 19 2.31 -7.39 6.24
CA HIS A 19 2.85 -8.28 7.26
C HIS A 19 3.11 -7.55 8.59
N PRO A 20 2.32 -7.78 9.65
CA PRO A 20 2.62 -7.20 10.95
C PRO A 20 3.81 -7.89 11.63
N PRO A 21 4.69 -7.16 12.34
CA PRO A 21 5.75 -7.78 13.13
C PRO A 21 5.18 -8.72 14.19
N SER A 22 5.64 -9.97 14.19
CA SER A 22 5.21 -11.03 15.12
C SER A 22 5.43 -10.63 16.58
N MET A 23 6.49 -9.86 16.86
CA MET A 23 6.79 -9.34 18.20
C MET A 23 5.66 -8.47 18.78
N PHE A 24 4.88 -7.77 17.95
CA PHE A 24 3.76 -6.94 18.41
C PHE A 24 2.45 -7.70 18.48
N GLN A 25 2.29 -8.74 17.68
CA GLN A 25 1.08 -9.57 17.64
C GLN A 25 0.78 -10.24 19.00
N VAL A 26 1.79 -10.48 19.84
CA VAL A 26 1.62 -11.01 21.20
C VAL A 26 0.82 -10.04 22.10
N LYS A 27 0.89 -8.73 21.84
CA LYS A 27 0.24 -7.68 22.65
C LYS A 27 -0.98 -7.06 21.96
N ARG A 28 -1.14 -7.25 20.65
CA ARG A 28 -2.24 -6.68 19.87
C ARG A 28 -3.47 -7.61 19.91
N PRO A 29 -4.69 -7.06 19.88
CA PRO A 29 -5.89 -7.87 19.65
C PRO A 29 -5.77 -8.66 18.34
N SER A 30 -6.21 -9.91 18.33
CA SER A 30 -6.00 -10.85 17.21
C SER A 30 -6.65 -10.43 15.87
N PHE A 31 -7.59 -9.49 15.90
CA PHE A 31 -8.21 -8.95 14.69
C PHE A 31 -7.36 -7.85 14.03
N VAL A 32 -6.33 -7.34 14.71
CA VAL A 32 -5.45 -6.30 14.18
C VAL A 32 -4.44 -6.93 13.25
N GLY A 33 -4.58 -6.63 11.95
CA GLY A 33 -3.61 -7.01 10.92
C GLY A 33 -2.36 -6.14 10.95
N THR A 34 -1.88 -5.76 9.77
CA THR A 34 -0.80 -4.76 9.65
C THR A 34 -1.30 -3.40 10.11
N ASP A 35 -0.63 -2.82 11.10
CA ASP A 35 -1.02 -1.57 11.73
C ASP A 35 -0.16 -0.40 11.20
N HIS A 36 -0.56 0.82 11.52
CA HIS A 36 0.16 2.02 11.13
C HIS A 36 1.60 2.04 11.68
N GLY A 37 2.58 2.16 10.79
CA GLY A 37 4.00 2.24 11.13
C GLY A 37 4.71 0.89 11.28
N ASP A 38 4.00 -0.24 11.07
CA ASP A 38 4.60 -1.57 11.12
C ASP A 38 5.72 -1.77 10.08
N GLU A 39 5.63 -1.11 8.92
CA GLU A 39 6.62 -1.19 7.85
C GLU A 39 7.96 -0.57 8.23
N VAL A 40 7.95 0.43 9.13
CA VAL A 40 9.14 1.20 9.53
C VAL A 40 10.23 0.28 10.09
N TYR A 41 9.84 -0.77 10.82
CA TYR A 41 10.79 -1.73 11.39
C TYR A 41 11.57 -2.49 10.31
N TYR A 42 10.92 -2.80 9.19
CA TYR A 42 11.54 -3.48 8.06
C TYR A 42 12.35 -2.52 7.20
N VAL A 43 11.85 -1.30 6.97
CA VAL A 43 12.56 -0.28 6.17
C VAL A 43 13.90 0.12 6.81
N PHE A 44 13.93 0.28 8.14
CA PHE A 44 15.13 0.69 8.86
C PHE A 44 16.03 -0.47 9.32
N GLY A 45 15.70 -1.71 8.96
CA GLY A 45 16.57 -2.85 9.29
C GLY A 45 16.57 -3.24 10.76
N LEU A 46 15.52 -2.90 11.53
CA LEU A 46 15.48 -3.18 12.97
C LEU A 46 15.47 -4.67 13.29
N CYS A 47 15.12 -5.52 12.31
CA CYS A 47 15.25 -6.98 12.41
C CYS A 47 16.70 -7.44 12.60
N PHE A 48 17.68 -6.65 12.19
CA PHE A 48 19.11 -6.93 12.40
C PHE A 48 19.65 -6.31 13.70
N CYS A 49 18.81 -5.56 14.43
CA CYS A 49 19.15 -4.98 15.74
C CYS A 49 18.51 -5.76 16.90
N PHE A 50 17.47 -6.55 16.65
CA PHE A 50 16.70 -7.24 17.67
C PHE A 50 16.45 -8.71 17.30
N ASP A 51 16.64 -9.62 18.25
CA ASP A 51 16.40 -11.06 18.08
C ASP A 51 14.91 -11.46 18.21
N THR A 52 13.99 -10.49 18.08
CA THR A 52 12.55 -10.70 18.25
C THR A 52 11.80 -10.99 16.96
N PHE A 53 12.49 -10.98 15.82
CA PHE A 53 11.93 -11.26 14.51
C PHE A 53 12.15 -12.71 14.11
N THR A 54 11.16 -13.29 13.43
CA THR A 54 11.27 -14.64 12.87
C THR A 54 12.21 -14.66 11.67
N GLU A 55 12.70 -15.84 11.29
CA GLU A 55 13.56 -16.02 10.11
C GLU A 55 12.94 -15.42 8.84
N LYS A 56 11.67 -15.69 8.59
CA LYS A 56 10.92 -15.13 7.44
C LYS A 56 10.77 -13.61 7.51
N GLU A 57 10.73 -13.04 8.71
CA GLU A 57 10.71 -11.59 8.88
C GLU A 57 12.07 -10.95 8.63
N ASN A 58 13.16 -11.65 8.98
CA ASN A 58 14.52 -11.21 8.63
C ASN A 58 14.73 -11.22 7.11
N GLU A 59 14.23 -12.25 6.41
CA GLU A 59 14.22 -12.31 4.94
C GLU A 59 13.39 -11.15 4.34
N LEU A 60 12.19 -10.92 4.88
CA LEU A 60 11.34 -9.80 4.47
C LEU A 60 12.05 -8.46 4.71
N CYS A 61 12.75 -8.30 5.83
CA CYS A 61 13.49 -7.09 6.17
C CYS A 61 14.59 -6.80 5.14
N GLY A 62 15.41 -7.81 4.81
CA GLY A 62 16.41 -7.69 3.75
C GLY A 62 15.78 -7.31 2.41
N THR A 63 14.66 -7.94 2.06
CA THR A 63 13.92 -7.66 0.82
C THR A 63 13.41 -6.22 0.77
N VAL A 64 12.80 -5.72 1.85
CA VAL A 64 12.28 -4.34 1.95
C VAL A 64 13.42 -3.33 1.87
N MET A 65 14.51 -3.56 2.61
CA MET A 65 15.69 -2.71 2.56
C MET A 65 16.30 -2.65 1.16
N GLU A 66 16.30 -3.76 0.42
CA GLU A 66 16.81 -3.80 -0.94
C GLU A 66 15.95 -2.98 -1.91
N TYR A 67 14.61 -3.09 -1.84
CA TYR A 67 13.72 -2.22 -2.63
C TYR A 67 13.97 -0.74 -2.35
N TRP A 68 14.00 -0.33 -1.08
CA TRP A 68 14.22 1.07 -0.69
C TRP A 68 15.61 1.57 -1.08
N GLY A 69 16.65 0.74 -0.90
CA GLY A 69 18.02 1.05 -1.28
C GLY A 69 18.20 1.18 -2.80
N ASN A 70 17.56 0.32 -3.58
CA ASN A 70 17.55 0.39 -5.05
C ASN A 70 16.85 1.65 -5.54
N PHE A 71 15.68 1.97 -4.96
CA PHE A 71 14.95 3.18 -5.30
C PHE A 71 15.76 4.44 -4.99
N ALA A 72 16.37 4.52 -3.80
CA ALA A 72 17.24 5.64 -3.43
C ALA A 72 18.44 5.80 -4.37
N ARG A 73 18.99 4.70 -4.89
CA ARG A 73 20.17 4.70 -5.77
C ARG A 73 19.84 5.03 -7.23
N THR A 74 18.69 4.56 -7.73
CA THR A 74 18.41 4.51 -9.18
C THR A 74 17.09 5.12 -9.60
N GLY A 75 16.20 5.43 -8.64
CA GLY A 75 14.80 5.79 -8.92
C GLY A 75 13.90 4.59 -9.25
N SER A 76 14.40 3.36 -9.26
CA SER A 76 13.60 2.13 -9.38
C SER A 76 13.87 1.19 -8.21
N PRO A 77 12.85 0.58 -7.59
CA PRO A 77 13.05 -0.37 -6.50
C PRO A 77 13.57 -1.73 -6.98
N ASN A 78 13.48 -2.02 -8.29
CA ASN A 78 13.78 -3.34 -8.85
C ASN A 78 15.26 -3.71 -8.78
N GLY A 79 15.54 -5.01 -8.63
CA GLY A 79 16.89 -5.57 -8.55
C GLY A 79 16.91 -7.09 -8.76
N PRO A 80 18.09 -7.71 -8.92
CA PRO A 80 18.22 -9.15 -9.10
C PRO A 80 17.61 -9.93 -7.92
N GLY A 81 16.86 -11.00 -8.21
CA GLY A 81 16.27 -11.86 -7.18
C GLY A 81 15.01 -11.30 -6.49
N LEU A 82 14.66 -10.03 -6.75
CA LEU A 82 13.44 -9.42 -6.22
C LEU A 82 12.23 -9.72 -7.12
N THR A 83 11.06 -9.83 -6.50
CA THR A 83 9.80 -9.81 -7.24
C THR A 83 9.68 -8.47 -7.98
N PRO A 84 9.37 -8.45 -9.28
CA PRO A 84 9.21 -7.20 -10.00
C PRO A 84 8.16 -6.30 -9.36
N TRP A 85 8.56 -5.09 -9.00
CA TRP A 85 7.68 -4.03 -8.53
C TRP A 85 7.27 -3.20 -9.75
N PRO A 86 6.00 -3.29 -10.20
CA PRO A 86 5.53 -2.57 -11.37
C PRO A 86 5.48 -1.06 -11.09
N GLU A 87 5.81 -0.27 -12.11
CA GLU A 87 5.53 1.15 -12.09
C GLU A 87 4.02 1.37 -12.03
N HIS A 88 3.58 2.28 -11.17
CA HIS A 88 2.18 2.63 -10.98
C HIS A 88 1.72 3.52 -12.12
N GLY A 89 1.05 2.92 -13.11
CA GLY A 89 0.60 3.60 -14.32
C GLY A 89 -0.92 3.72 -14.41
N ALA A 90 -1.41 3.75 -15.66
CA ALA A 90 -2.84 3.85 -15.97
C ALA A 90 -3.65 2.67 -15.40
N ASP A 91 -3.01 1.50 -15.28
CA ASP A 91 -3.59 0.27 -14.75
C ASP A 91 -3.54 0.19 -13.21
N ALA A 92 -3.08 1.26 -12.56
CA ALA A 92 -2.99 1.42 -11.12
C ALA A 92 -2.28 0.24 -10.42
N GLU A 93 -1.13 -0.17 -10.97
CA GLU A 93 -0.33 -1.26 -10.46
C GLU A 93 0.30 -0.97 -9.09
N TYR A 94 0.43 -1.99 -8.25
CA TYR A 94 1.09 -1.86 -6.97
C TYR A 94 1.79 -3.15 -6.58
N LEU A 95 2.65 -3.09 -5.57
CA LEU A 95 3.21 -4.28 -4.94
C LEU A 95 2.58 -4.48 -3.55
N ALA A 96 1.93 -5.62 -3.35
CA ALA A 96 1.60 -6.09 -2.01
C ALA A 96 2.88 -6.67 -1.38
N ILE A 97 3.30 -6.11 -0.25
CA ILE A 97 4.53 -6.51 0.45
C ILE A 97 4.14 -7.22 1.74
N GLY A 98 4.13 -8.55 1.70
CA GLY A 98 4.13 -9.40 2.90
C GLY A 98 5.29 -10.38 2.85
N LEU A 99 5.21 -11.49 3.58
CA LEU A 99 6.19 -12.59 3.50
C LEU A 99 6.38 -13.12 2.06
N GLN A 100 5.39 -12.90 1.20
CA GLN A 100 5.52 -13.04 -0.25
C GLN A 100 5.11 -11.72 -0.90
N GLN A 101 5.93 -11.20 -1.80
CA GLN A 101 5.59 -10.01 -2.56
C GLN A 101 4.75 -10.38 -3.77
N LYS A 102 3.65 -9.64 -4.00
CA LYS A 102 2.69 -9.95 -5.07
C LYS A 102 2.30 -8.68 -5.81
N PRO A 103 2.60 -8.56 -7.11
CA PRO A 103 2.07 -7.49 -7.93
C PRO A 103 0.54 -7.55 -7.99
N GLY A 104 -0.11 -6.40 -7.96
CA GLY A 104 -1.55 -6.26 -8.05
C GLY A 104 -1.94 -5.00 -8.81
N LYS A 105 -3.25 -4.81 -8.99
CA LYS A 105 -3.86 -3.64 -9.65
C LYS A 105 -5.05 -3.14 -8.83
N ASN A 106 -5.42 -1.89 -9.01
CA ASN A 106 -6.68 -1.31 -8.51
C ASN A 106 -6.86 -1.44 -6.98
N LEU A 107 -5.80 -1.17 -6.22
CA LEU A 107 -5.84 -1.26 -4.75
C LEU A 107 -6.98 -0.41 -4.17
N LYS A 108 -7.92 -1.08 -3.49
CA LYS A 108 -9.10 -0.47 -2.82
C LYS A 108 -9.92 0.47 -3.72
N GLU A 109 -9.95 0.24 -5.03
CA GLU A 109 -10.59 1.12 -6.02
C GLU A 109 -11.99 1.57 -5.62
N LYS A 110 -12.87 0.64 -5.21
CA LYS A 110 -14.25 0.96 -4.79
C LYS A 110 -14.30 1.95 -3.63
N HIS A 111 -13.41 1.82 -2.64
CA HIS A 111 -13.35 2.73 -1.50
C HIS A 111 -12.83 4.09 -1.93
N TYR A 112 -11.80 4.12 -2.78
CA TYR A 112 -11.29 5.36 -3.35
C TYR A 112 -12.38 6.11 -4.10
N THR A 113 -13.03 5.47 -5.09
CA THR A 113 -14.12 6.05 -5.88
C THR A 113 -15.27 6.53 -5.00
N PHE A 114 -15.59 5.79 -3.93
CA PHE A 114 -16.59 6.24 -2.98
C PHE A 114 -16.19 7.56 -2.31
N MET A 115 -14.97 7.64 -1.76
CA MET A 115 -14.50 8.80 -1.01
C MET A 115 -14.22 10.02 -1.88
N THR A 116 -13.69 9.85 -3.09
CA THR A 116 -13.24 10.96 -3.95
C THR A 116 -14.29 11.45 -4.93
N GLU A 117 -15.22 10.59 -5.34
CA GLU A 117 -16.22 10.92 -6.36
C GLU A 117 -17.64 10.86 -5.81
N THR A 118 -18.03 9.70 -5.24
CA THR A 118 -19.41 9.44 -4.85
C THR A 118 -19.84 10.33 -3.70
N LEU A 119 -19.08 10.35 -2.61
CA LEU A 119 -19.40 11.11 -1.42
C LEU A 119 -19.44 12.63 -1.69
N PRO A 120 -18.44 13.25 -2.37
CA PRO A 120 -18.52 14.67 -2.73
C PRO A 120 -19.69 15.00 -3.66
N ARG A 121 -20.03 14.11 -4.61
CA ARG A 121 -21.21 14.28 -5.47
C ARG A 121 -22.49 14.30 -4.65
N LEU A 122 -22.68 13.34 -3.74
CA LEU A 122 -23.86 13.28 -2.87
C LEU A 122 -23.98 14.51 -1.96
N ILE A 123 -22.85 15.02 -1.44
CA ILE A 123 -22.83 16.25 -0.63
C ILE A 123 -23.30 17.46 -1.47
N ARG A 124 -22.85 17.60 -2.71
CA ARG A 124 -23.27 18.69 -3.62
C ARG A 124 -24.76 18.59 -3.96
N GLU A 125 -25.21 17.41 -4.37
CA GLU A 125 -26.61 17.13 -4.70
C GLU A 125 -27.54 17.47 -3.53
N LYS A 126 -27.16 17.09 -2.30
CA LYS A 126 -27.89 17.46 -1.09
C LYS A 126 -27.94 18.97 -0.85
N LYS A 127 -26.83 19.69 -1.09
CA LYS A 127 -26.77 21.16 -0.93
C LYS A 127 -27.63 21.89 -1.96
N ASP A 128 -27.69 21.37 -3.18
CA ASP A 128 -28.43 21.98 -4.30
C ASP A 128 -29.93 21.64 -4.29
N GLY A 129 -30.44 20.98 -3.25
CA GLY A 129 -31.83 20.55 -3.14
C GLY A 129 -32.24 19.45 -4.14
N LYS A 130 -31.28 18.84 -4.84
CA LYS A 130 -31.50 17.73 -5.79
C LYS A 130 -31.31 16.40 -5.06
N SER A 131 -32.38 15.85 -4.48
CA SER A 131 -32.31 14.51 -3.90
C SER A 131 -32.37 13.43 -4.98
N SER A 132 -31.23 12.79 -5.28
CA SER A 132 -31.15 11.58 -6.11
C SER A 132 -31.43 10.28 -5.33
N VAL A 133 -31.65 10.39 -4.01
CA VAL A 133 -31.74 9.26 -3.06
C VAL A 133 -32.95 8.34 -3.32
N ILE A 134 -33.92 8.75 -4.13
CA ILE A 134 -35.16 7.97 -4.37
C ILE A 134 -35.08 7.02 -5.60
N LYS A 135 -34.01 6.98 -6.39
CA LYS A 135 -33.98 6.13 -7.61
C LYS A 135 -33.48 4.69 -7.47
N TYR A 136 -33.09 4.23 -6.27
CA TYR A 136 -32.53 2.88 -6.07
C TYR A 136 -33.39 1.95 -5.19
N LEU A 137 -34.65 2.29 -4.92
CA LEU A 137 -35.59 1.46 -4.15
C LEU A 137 -37.00 1.34 -4.78
N ALA A 138 -37.10 1.37 -6.11
CA ALA A 138 -38.32 1.01 -6.83
C ALA A 138 -38.01 -0.04 -7.92
#